data_AF-X1QJ25-F1
#
_entry.id   AF-X1QJ25-F1
#
_cell.length_a   1.000
_cell.length_b   1.000
_cell.length_c   1.000
_cell.angle_alpha   90.00
_cell.angle_beta   90.00
_cell.angle_gamma   90.00
#
_symmetry.space_group_name_H-M   'P 1'
#
loop_
_entity.id
_entity.type
_entity.pdbx_description
1 polymer ?
#
loop_
_entity_poly.entity_id
_entity_poly.type
_entity_poly.pdbx_seq_one_letter_code
_entity_poly.pdbx_strand_id
1 'polypeptide(L)'
;MNETTIEWVRNQDGSQGCTSNPFTGCVNGCPYCYARRESYGRCKQADLSGIPIAVGHDDPFYPRFHPQRLRQIKSTQKPAGIFLCDRSDYAADYWPTEWVEQLWD
;
A
#
# COMPACT_ATOMS: atom_id res chain seq x y z
N MET A 1 0.34 11.61 0.66
CA MET A 1 0.50 10.57 1.69
C MET A 1 -0.14 11.05 2.98
N ASN A 2 -0.66 10.15 3.80
CA ASN A 2 -1.34 10.51 5.04
C ASN A 2 -0.34 10.47 6.20
N GLU A 3 -0.29 11.54 7.01
CA GLU A 3 0.46 11.52 8.26
C GLU A 3 -0.01 10.39 9.16
N THR A 4 0.92 9.82 9.93
CA THR A 4 0.64 8.70 10.83
C THR A 4 1.04 9.05 12.25
N THR A 5 0.38 8.44 13.24
CA THR A 5 0.78 8.55 14.65
C THR A 5 1.84 7.51 15.06
N ILE A 6 2.31 6.69 14.11
CA ILE A 6 3.36 5.69 14.36
C ILE A 6 4.66 6.42 14.75
N GLU A 7 5.15 6.13 15.94
CA GLU A 7 6.26 6.85 16.57
C GLU A 7 7.61 6.66 15.87
N TRP A 8 7.88 5.46 15.32
CA TRP A 8 9.13 5.14 14.63
C TRP A 8 9.18 5.59 13.16
N VAL A 9 8.16 6.30 12.69
CA VAL A 9 8.10 6.84 11.31
C VAL A 9 8.54 8.31 11.27
N ARG A 10 8.88 8.91 12.42
CA ARG A 10 9.35 10.29 12.52
C ARG A 10 10.59 10.55 11.65
N ASN A 11 10.63 11.73 11.06
CA ASN A 11 11.76 12.22 10.28
C ASN A 11 12.93 12.59 11.21
N GLN A 12 14.14 12.68 10.65
CA GLN A 12 15.35 13.06 11.41
C GLN A 12 15.25 14.47 12.02
N ASP A 13 14.47 15.37 11.40
CA ASP A 13 14.20 16.71 11.89
C ASP A 13 13.11 16.78 12.99
N GLY A 14 12.58 15.64 13.42
CA GLY A 14 11.55 15.50 14.45
C GLY A 14 10.11 15.65 13.95
N SER A 15 9.91 16.04 12.69
CA SER A 15 8.57 16.10 12.08
C SER A 15 7.96 14.70 11.89
N GLN A 16 6.63 14.64 11.83
CA GLN A 16 5.93 13.37 11.71
C GLN A 16 6.01 12.83 10.28
N GLY A 17 6.28 11.54 10.13
CA GLY A 17 6.25 10.88 8.83
C GLY A 17 4.85 10.40 8.43
N CYS A 18 4.79 9.54 7.42
CA CYS A 18 3.52 9.19 6.78
C CYS A 18 3.39 7.70 6.49
N THR A 19 2.19 7.31 6.07
CA THR A 19 1.88 5.97 5.57
C THR A 19 1.55 6.03 4.09
N SER A 20 1.96 5.00 3.35
CA SER A 20 1.55 4.81 1.97
C SER A 20 1.50 3.33 1.61
N ASN A 21 0.48 2.96 0.83
CA ASN A 21 0.30 1.59 0.35
C ASN A 21 0.12 1.62 -1.17
N PRO A 22 1.21 1.62 -1.96
CA PRO A 22 1.15 1.44 -3.41
C PRO A 22 0.58 0.09 -3.81
N PHE A 23 0.69 -0.90 -2.93
CA PHE A 23 0.12 -2.23 -3.10
C PHE A 23 -0.89 -2.47 -1.97
N THR A 24 -2.02 -3.10 -2.30
CA THR A 24 -3.05 -3.48 -1.32
C THR A 24 -3.56 -4.86 -1.63
N GLY A 25 -3.93 -5.62 -0.60
CA GLY A 25 -4.49 -6.95 -0.79
C GLY A 25 -3.45 -8.06 -0.80
N CYS A 26 -3.92 -9.28 -0.56
CA CYS A 26 -3.16 -10.50 -0.73
C CYS A 26 -4.09 -11.68 -0.98
N VAL A 27 -3.56 -12.78 -1.50
CA VAL A 27 -4.33 -14.01 -1.73
C VAL A 27 -4.29 -14.96 -0.53
N ASN A 28 -3.56 -14.60 0.52
CA ASN A 28 -3.39 -15.44 1.71
C ASN A 28 -4.69 -15.51 2.52
N GLY A 29 -4.99 -16.70 3.04
CA GLY A 29 -6.18 -17.04 3.82
C GLY A 29 -6.17 -16.66 5.31
N CYS A 30 -5.37 -15.70 5.75
CA CYS A 30 -5.08 -15.49 7.19
C CYS A 30 -6.36 -15.26 8.05
N PRO A 31 -6.57 -16.02 9.15
CA PRO A 31 -7.80 -15.95 9.95
C PRO A 31 -7.99 -14.62 10.69
N TYR A 32 -6.91 -13.89 10.96
CA TYR A 32 -6.93 -12.62 11.72
C TYR A 32 -6.37 -11.45 10.90
N CYS A 33 -6.65 -11.42 9.60
CA CYS A 33 -6.14 -10.39 8.71
C CYS A 33 -6.86 -9.04 8.91
N TYR A 34 -6.22 -8.12 9.63
CA TYR A 34 -6.73 -6.74 9.74
C TYR A 34 -6.79 -6.08 8.37
N ALA A 35 -5.85 -6.41 7.48
CA ALA A 35 -5.81 -5.91 6.11
C ALA A 35 -7.14 -6.21 5.40
N ARG A 36 -7.50 -7.49 5.34
CA ARG A 36 -8.78 -7.95 4.80
C ARG A 36 -9.97 -7.25 5.44
N ARG A 37 -10.04 -7.23 6.78
CA ARG A 37 -11.18 -6.63 7.50
C ARG A 37 -11.43 -5.18 7.08
N GLU A 38 -10.41 -4.33 7.03
CA GLU A 38 -10.65 -2.92 6.67
C GLU A 38 -10.93 -2.75 5.17
N SER A 39 -10.45 -3.64 4.30
CA SER A 39 -10.76 -3.61 2.86
C SER A 39 -12.22 -3.91 2.58
N TYR A 40 -12.89 -4.70 3.41
CA TYR A 40 -14.35 -4.84 3.35
C TYR A 40 -15.11 -3.71 4.08
N GLY A 41 -14.41 -2.89 4.86
CA GLY A 41 -14.95 -1.76 5.61
C GLY A 41 -14.48 -0.41 5.05
N ARG A 42 -13.83 0.39 5.89
CA ARG A 42 -13.48 1.80 5.60
C ARG A 42 -12.52 1.99 4.41
N CYS A 43 -11.74 0.97 4.05
CA CYS A 43 -10.79 1.04 2.94
C CYS A 43 -11.38 0.55 1.61
N LYS A 44 -12.61 0.01 1.58
CA LYS A 44 -13.22 -0.62 0.40
C LYS A 44 -13.07 0.18 -0.88
N GLN A 45 -13.50 1.43 -0.88
CA GLN A 45 -13.46 2.26 -2.09
C GLN A 45 -12.02 2.65 -2.48
N ALA A 46 -11.18 2.89 -1.48
CA ALA A 46 -9.78 3.23 -1.71
C ALA A 46 -8.98 2.04 -2.26
N ASP A 47 -9.31 0.81 -1.89
CA ASP A 47 -8.66 -0.38 -2.41
C ASP A 47 -9.19 -0.71 -3.82
N LEU A 48 -10.51 -0.64 -4.04
CA LEU A 48 -11.13 -0.85 -5.36
C LEU A 48 -10.68 0.16 -6.43
N SER A 49 -10.16 1.33 -6.07
CA SER A 49 -9.62 2.30 -7.04
C SER A 49 -8.29 1.87 -7.66
N GLY A 50 -7.66 0.82 -7.15
CA GLY A 50 -6.40 0.28 -7.68
C GLY A 50 -6.59 -0.68 -8.85
N ILE A 51 -5.52 -0.89 -9.60
CA ILE A 51 -5.44 -1.80 -10.74
C ILE A 51 -5.24 -3.22 -10.20
N PRO A 52 -6.20 -4.16 -10.41
CA PRO A 52 -6.04 -5.53 -9.94
C PRO A 52 -5.00 -6.28 -10.76
N ILE A 53 -4.30 -7.25 -10.15
CA ILE A 53 -3.36 -8.13 -10.87
C ILE A 53 -4.05 -8.99 -11.96
N ALA A 54 -5.37 -9.16 -11.86
CA ALA A 54 -6.20 -9.86 -12.84
C ALA A 54 -7.50 -9.07 -13.12
N VAL A 55 -7.90 -9.01 -14.39
CA VAL A 55 -9.09 -8.28 -14.83
C VAL A 55 -10.37 -8.87 -14.24
N GLY A 56 -11.35 -8.00 -13.95
CA GLY A 56 -12.70 -8.44 -13.57
C GLY A 56 -12.86 -8.81 -12.09
N HIS A 57 -11.85 -8.56 -11.25
CA HIS A 57 -11.96 -8.84 -9.83
C HIS A 57 -12.66 -7.69 -9.09
N ASP A 58 -13.72 -8.00 -8.34
CA ASP A 58 -14.54 -7.05 -7.55
C ASP A 58 -14.32 -7.16 -6.04
N ASP A 59 -13.62 -8.21 -5.58
CA ASP A 59 -13.16 -8.30 -4.19
C ASP A 59 -12.25 -7.10 -3.85
N PRO A 60 -12.58 -6.30 -2.82
CA PRO A 60 -11.78 -5.17 -2.41
C PRO A 60 -10.43 -5.56 -1.78
N PHE A 61 -10.26 -6.80 -1.31
CA PHE A 61 -8.97 -7.28 -0.77
C PHE A 61 -8.12 -8.03 -1.80
N TYR A 62 -8.59 -8.16 -3.04
CA TYR A 62 -7.77 -8.74 -4.10
C TYR A 62 -6.53 -7.88 -4.39
N PRO A 63 -5.36 -8.48 -4.69
CA PRO A 63 -4.13 -7.73 -4.93
C PRO A 63 -4.30 -6.64 -6.00
N ARG A 64 -4.02 -5.40 -5.61
CA ARG A 64 -4.13 -4.20 -6.46
C ARG A 64 -2.92 -3.29 -6.32
N PHE A 65 -2.52 -2.71 -7.45
CA PHE A 65 -1.50 -1.68 -7.54
C PHE A 65 -2.14 -0.29 -7.70
N HIS A 66 -1.57 0.69 -6.99
CA HIS A 66 -2.02 2.08 -6.91
C HIS A 66 -0.93 3.02 -7.43
N PRO A 67 -0.81 3.20 -8.76
CA PRO A 67 0.29 3.98 -9.35
C PRO A 67 0.30 5.44 -8.90
N GLN A 68 -0.86 6.01 -8.56
CA GLN A 68 -0.93 7.37 -8.03
C GLN A 68 -0.28 7.49 -6.64
N ARG A 69 -0.38 6.45 -5.80
CA ARG A 69 0.25 6.43 -4.48
C ARG A 69 1.77 6.26 -4.59
N LEU A 70 2.23 5.43 -5.53
CA LEU A 70 3.65 5.34 -5.85
C LEU A 70 4.21 6.68 -6.35
N ARG A 71 3.49 7.34 -7.27
CA ARG A 71 3.89 8.66 -7.77
C ARG A 71 3.99 9.69 -6.64
N GLN A 72 3.07 9.66 -5.67
CA GLN A 72 3.13 10.54 -4.50
C GLN A 72 4.41 10.33 -3.70
N ILE A 73 4.82 9.06 -3.48
CA ILE A 73 6.09 8.74 -2.81
C ILE A 73 7.26 9.35 -3.61
N LYS A 74 7.35 9.06 -4.92
CA LYS A 74 8.45 9.54 -5.78
C LYS A 74 8.51 11.07 -5.92
N SER A 75 7.38 11.75 -5.79
CA SER A 75 7.32 13.23 -5.84
C SER A 75 7.72 13.92 -4.54
N THR A 76 8.05 13.16 -3.48
CA THR A 76 8.37 13.71 -2.17
C THR A 76 9.72 14.44 -2.22
N GLN A 77 9.69 15.76 -1.97
CA GLN A 77 10.88 16.61 -2.09
C GLN A 77 11.79 16.61 -0.86
N LYS A 78 11.22 16.39 0.33
CA LYS A 78 11.97 16.34 1.60
C LYS A 78 12.10 14.88 2.04
N PRO A 79 13.27 14.43 2.55
CA PRO A 79 13.38 13.10 3.12
C PRO A 79 12.25 12.83 4.12
N ALA A 80 11.55 11.72 3.95
CA ALA A 80 10.39 11.37 4.76
C ALA A 80 10.48 9.90 5.21
N GLY A 81 10.21 9.66 6.49
CA GLY A 81 9.88 8.35 7.01
C GLY A 81 8.51 7.92 6.47
N ILE A 82 8.49 6.75 5.83
CA ILE A 82 7.28 6.19 5.22
C ILE A 82 7.08 4.78 5.75
N PHE A 83 5.98 4.55 6.45
CA PHE A 83 5.52 3.20 6.74
C PHE A 83 4.82 2.65 5.49
N LEU A 84 5.47 1.68 4.86
CA LEU A 84 5.18 1.27 3.49
C LEU A 84 4.60 -0.15 3.45
N CYS A 85 3.54 -0.32 2.65
CA CYS A 85 2.99 -1.64 2.29
C CYS A 85 2.52 -2.51 3.47
N ASP A 86 1.96 -1.93 4.52
CA ASP A 86 1.39 -2.70 5.65
C ASP A 86 0.11 -3.47 5.28
N ARG A 87 -0.48 -3.15 4.13
CA ARG A 87 -1.78 -3.67 3.67
C ARG A 87 -1.69 -4.69 2.54
N SER A 88 -0.48 -5.13 2.19
CA SER A 88 -0.24 -6.07 1.10
C SER A 88 0.85 -7.06 1.47
N ASP A 89 0.79 -8.24 0.88
CA ASP A 89 1.93 -9.15 0.84
C ASP A 89 2.83 -8.74 -0.33
N TYR A 90 3.48 -7.58 -0.19
CA TYR A 90 4.29 -6.97 -1.23
C TYR A 90 5.46 -7.90 -1.59
N ALA A 91 5.77 -7.98 -2.90
CA ALA A 91 6.81 -8.85 -3.46
C ALA A 91 6.56 -10.37 -3.36
N ALA A 92 5.34 -10.80 -3.02
CA ALA A 92 4.92 -12.18 -3.28
C ALA A 92 4.94 -12.51 -4.79
N ASP A 93 5.15 -13.79 -5.14
CA ASP A 93 5.41 -14.28 -6.51
C ASP A 93 4.33 -13.94 -7.54
N TYR A 94 3.11 -13.63 -7.10
CA TYR A 94 1.99 -13.28 -7.99
C TYR A 94 1.98 -11.81 -8.43
N TRP A 95 2.85 -10.96 -7.87
CA TRP A 95 2.96 -9.57 -8.31
C TRP A 95 3.74 -9.48 -9.62
N PRO A 96 3.26 -8.73 -10.62
CA PRO A 96 4.05 -8.43 -11.82
C PRO A 96 5.38 -7.77 -11.43
N THR A 97 6.49 -8.34 -11.89
CA THR A 97 7.85 -7.89 -11.54
C THR A 97 8.04 -6.41 -11.86
N GLU A 98 7.51 -5.97 -13.01
CA GLU A 98 7.57 -4.58 -13.44
C GLU A 98 6.85 -3.60 -12.51
N TRP A 99 5.89 -4.06 -11.70
CA TRP A 99 5.28 -3.21 -10.67
C TRP A 99 6.14 -3.15 -9.43
N VAL A 100 6.70 -4.29 -9.01
CA VAL A 100 7.54 -4.42 -7.81
C VAL A 100 8.81 -3.59 -7.95
N GLU A 101 9.47 -3.64 -9.11
CA GLU A 101 10.72 -2.92 -9.40
C GLU A 101 10.54 -1.40 -9.37
N GLN A 102 9.37 -0.88 -9.80
CA GLN A 102 9.08 0.54 -9.75
C GLN A 102 9.12 1.14 -8.34
N LEU A 103 9.06 0.34 -7.27
CA LEU A 103 9.21 0.85 -5.90
C LEU A 103 10.66 1.13 -5.52
N TRP A 104 11.60 0.40 -6.11
CA TRP A 104 13.04 0.47 -5.82
C TRP A 104 13.78 1.44 -6.73
N ASP A 105 13.21 1.74 -7.91
CA ASP A 105 13.68 2.76 -8.86
C ASP A 105 13.48 4.20 -8.37
#